data_AF-R7R251-F1
#
_entry.id   AF-R7R251-F1
#
_cell.length_a   1.000
_cell.length_b   1.000
_cell.length_c   1.000
_cell.angle_alpha   90.00
_cell.angle_beta   90.00
_cell.angle_gamma   90.00
#
_symmetry.space_group_name_H-M   'P 1'
#
loop_
_entity.id
_entity.type
_entity.pdbx_description
1 polymer ?
#
loop_
_entity_poly.entity_id
_entity_poly.type
_entity_poly.pdbx_seq_one_letter_code
_entity_poly.pdbx_strand_id
1 'polypeptide(L)'
;MRLKERKDSMDKFTVETGNKDTAELNRLTRTIKLHDIWNRQYHNTVSSLFQKHKSIDEWSQDELMKVALCGVKYINYAIDIDAINHRLDSAYQTPFEVKQNSFNLIDAIFGIISRIKLGNLIKIFPIDKTYDGDKWGCKDYFFTMDVLKEKGLDNAVGHDGVFDLMWDYMNNDLREFTVFYMSCMSAMYKQQTGVGMAEKFCEDNGIGTYTMDRENGLLIDNQSGEIAKMSNKPSFMQIVK
;
A
#
# COMPACT_ATOMS: atom_id res chain seq x y z
N MET A 1 68.73 -0.61 -11.77
CA MET A 1 68.01 -1.42 -12.77
C MET A 1 67.28 -2.55 -12.04
N ARG A 2 65.95 -2.61 -12.22
CA ARG A 2 64.98 -3.67 -11.89
C ARG A 2 64.76 -4.16 -10.44
N LEU A 3 63.60 -3.71 -9.93
CA LEU A 3 62.47 -4.46 -9.33
C LEU A 3 62.73 -5.40 -8.15
N LYS A 4 62.10 -5.08 -7.01
CA LYS A 4 61.38 -6.06 -6.19
C LYS A 4 60.18 -5.41 -5.45
N GLU A 5 59.00 -5.81 -5.93
CA GLU A 5 57.76 -6.09 -5.18
C GLU A 5 57.25 -5.06 -4.15
N ARG A 6 56.33 -4.19 -4.58
CA ARG A 6 55.29 -3.66 -3.70
C ARG A 6 54.17 -4.69 -3.59
N LYS A 7 54.10 -5.39 -2.46
CA LYS A 7 52.96 -6.22 -2.07
C LYS A 7 51.78 -5.33 -1.70
N ASP A 8 50.61 -5.75 -2.17
CA ASP A 8 49.28 -5.21 -1.95
C ASP A 8 49.02 -4.84 -0.47
N SER A 9 48.62 -3.59 -0.20
CA SER A 9 47.77 -3.31 0.97
C SER A 9 46.31 -3.41 0.51
N MET A 10 45.80 -4.65 0.52
CA MET A 10 44.37 -4.87 0.47
C MET A 10 43.84 -4.62 1.89
N ASP A 11 43.36 -3.39 2.13
CA ASP A 11 42.70 -3.03 3.38
C ASP A 11 41.56 -4.04 3.62
N LYS A 12 41.71 -4.84 4.68
CA LYS A 12 40.67 -5.75 5.14
C LYS A 12 39.58 -4.90 5.79
N PHE A 13 38.53 -4.60 5.02
CA PHE A 13 37.27 -4.17 5.61
C PHE A 13 36.69 -5.35 6.41
N THR A 14 36.63 -5.20 7.72
CA THR A 14 35.86 -6.10 8.58
C THR A 14 34.39 -5.71 8.45
N VAL A 15 33.59 -6.53 7.75
CA VAL A 15 32.13 -6.40 7.79
C VAL A 15 31.67 -6.97 9.12
N GLU A 16 31.40 -6.11 10.09
CA GLU A 16 30.66 -6.51 11.28
C GLU A 16 29.19 -6.65 10.88
N THR A 17 28.63 -7.86 10.98
CA THR A 17 27.17 -8.04 11.01
C THR A 17 26.64 -7.32 12.24
N GLY A 18 26.22 -6.06 12.04
CA GLY A 18 25.56 -5.27 13.06
C GLY A 18 24.29 -5.97 13.57
N ASN A 19 23.74 -5.49 14.68
CA ASN A 19 22.63 -6.05 15.46
C ASN A 19 21.26 -6.05 14.74
N LYS A 20 21.25 -6.49 13.48
CA LYS A 20 20.15 -6.47 12.52
C LYS A 20 18.94 -7.23 13.04
N ASP A 21 19.18 -8.36 13.70
CA ASP A 21 18.12 -9.21 14.24
C ASP A 21 17.36 -8.53 15.40
N THR A 22 18.07 -7.83 16.29
CA THR A 22 17.43 -7.06 17.38
C THR A 22 16.69 -5.84 16.85
N ALA A 23 17.23 -5.15 15.83
CA ALA A 23 16.57 -4.01 15.20
C ALA A 23 15.27 -4.43 14.49
N GLU A 24 15.30 -5.56 13.79
CA GLU A 24 14.12 -6.14 13.14
C GLU A 24 13.06 -6.61 14.14
N LEU A 25 13.48 -7.28 15.22
CA LEU A 25 12.56 -7.70 16.30
C LEU A 25 11.91 -6.49 16.99
N ASN A 26 12.67 -5.42 17.23
CA ASN A 26 12.15 -4.18 17.81
C ASN A 26 11.16 -3.50 16.87
N ARG A 27 11.44 -3.48 15.56
CA ARG A 27 10.51 -2.95 14.55
C ARG A 27 9.21 -3.75 14.54
N LEU A 28 9.28 -5.08 14.47
CA LEU A 28 8.11 -5.96 14.51
C LEU A 28 7.29 -5.74 15.78
N THR A 29 7.94 -5.74 16.94
CA THR A 29 7.28 -5.51 18.24
C THR A 29 6.57 -4.17 18.28
N ARG A 30 7.20 -3.11 17.73
CA ARG A 30 6.59 -1.78 17.63
C ARG A 30 5.37 -1.79 16.71
N THR A 31 5.47 -2.41 15.54
CA THR A 31 4.36 -2.51 14.58
C THR A 31 3.16 -3.22 15.19
N ILE A 32 3.35 -4.38 15.85
CA ILE A 32 2.27 -5.12 16.52
C ILE A 32 1.62 -4.27 17.62
N LYS A 33 2.42 -3.61 18.46
CA LYS A 33 1.88 -2.72 19.51
C LYS A 33 1.04 -1.58 18.93
N LEU A 34 1.49 -0.96 17.85
CA LEU A 34 0.78 0.14 17.21
C LEU A 34 -0.50 -0.35 16.55
N HIS A 35 -0.47 -1.49 15.85
CA HIS A 35 -1.66 -2.16 15.34
C HIS A 35 -2.71 -2.34 16.44
N ASP A 36 -2.33 -2.93 17.59
CA ASP A 36 -3.27 -3.21 18.68
C ASP A 36 -3.85 -1.95 19.31
N ILE A 37 -3.02 -0.90 19.47
CA ILE A 37 -3.47 0.40 19.99
C ILE A 37 -4.47 1.04 19.04
N TRP A 38 -4.17 1.10 17.74
CA TRP A 38 -5.05 1.72 16.75
C TRP A 38 -6.32 0.91 16.52
N ASN A 39 -6.24 -0.42 16.50
CA ASN A 39 -7.40 -1.30 16.48
C ASN A 39 -8.34 -0.98 17.64
N ARG A 40 -7.81 -0.97 18.87
CA ARG A 40 -8.62 -0.68 20.07
C ARG A 40 -9.21 0.72 20.02
N GLN A 41 -8.41 1.71 19.61
CA GLN A 41 -8.87 3.10 19.52
C GLN A 41 -10.01 3.24 18.50
N TYR A 42 -9.88 2.61 17.32
CA TYR A 42 -10.93 2.60 16.31
C TYR A 42 -12.23 1.97 16.85
N HIS A 43 -12.17 0.73 17.34
CA HIS A 43 -13.36 0.01 17.83
C HIS A 43 -14.04 0.72 18.99
N ASN A 44 -13.28 1.23 19.96
CA ASN A 44 -13.84 1.98 21.09
C ASN A 44 -14.50 3.27 20.63
N THR A 45 -13.86 4.00 19.70
CA THR A 45 -14.41 5.26 19.19
C THR A 45 -15.72 4.98 18.45
N VAL A 46 -15.71 4.05 17.49
CA VAL A 46 -16.89 3.68 16.71
C VAL A 46 -18.04 3.21 17.62
N SER A 47 -17.75 2.30 18.56
CA SER A 47 -18.77 1.78 19.48
C SER A 47 -19.37 2.88 20.36
N SER A 48 -18.54 3.78 20.90
CA SER A 48 -19.03 4.89 21.72
C SER A 48 -19.89 5.87 20.94
N LEU A 49 -19.58 6.11 19.66
CA LEU A 49 -20.37 7.00 18.80
C LEU A 49 -21.70 6.38 18.40
N PHE A 50 -21.76 5.07 18.13
CA PHE A 50 -23.03 4.39 17.88
C PHE A 50 -23.89 4.21 19.14
N GLN A 51 -23.30 4.25 20.33
CA GLN A 51 -24.08 4.36 21.58
C GLN A 51 -24.65 5.77 21.80
N LYS A 52 -23.94 6.80 21.32
CA LYS A 52 -24.30 8.20 21.48
C LYS A 52 -25.30 8.68 20.42
N HIS A 53 -25.15 8.24 19.18
CA HIS A 53 -25.86 8.73 18.01
C HIS A 53 -26.61 7.59 17.31
N LYS A 54 -27.74 7.91 16.68
CA LYS A 54 -28.58 6.91 15.99
C LYS A 54 -28.08 6.59 14.59
N SER A 55 -27.40 7.54 13.95
CA SER A 55 -26.82 7.37 12.62
C SER A 55 -25.50 8.14 12.48
N ILE A 56 -24.73 7.80 11.44
CA ILE A 56 -23.48 8.50 11.11
C ILE A 56 -23.74 9.95 10.70
N ASP A 57 -24.92 10.26 10.17
CA ASP A 57 -25.27 11.62 9.73
C ASP A 57 -25.41 12.61 10.91
N GLU A 58 -25.53 12.10 12.14
CA GLU A 58 -25.53 12.91 13.37
C GLU A 58 -24.12 13.19 13.91
N TRP A 59 -23.07 12.56 13.35
CA TRP A 59 -21.71 12.72 13.84
C TRP A 59 -21.15 14.09 13.44
N SER A 60 -20.54 14.76 14.42
CA SER A 60 -19.82 16.01 14.18
C SER A 60 -18.56 15.81 13.34
N GLN A 61 -18.03 16.90 12.77
CA GLN A 61 -16.78 16.85 12.01
C GLN A 61 -15.60 16.29 12.83
N ASP A 62 -15.50 16.66 14.11
CA ASP A 62 -14.44 16.15 14.99
C ASP A 62 -14.57 14.64 15.24
N GLU A 63 -15.80 14.13 15.34
CA GLU A 63 -16.07 12.70 15.52
C GLU A 63 -15.74 11.91 14.24
N LEU A 64 -16.16 12.42 13.08
CA LEU A 64 -15.80 11.86 11.77
C LEU A 64 -14.28 11.82 11.58
N MET A 65 -13.61 12.95 11.85
CA MET A 65 -12.14 13.07 11.76
C MET A 65 -11.43 12.07 12.67
N LYS A 66 -11.90 11.91 13.91
CA LYS A 66 -11.31 10.97 14.86
C LYS A 66 -11.44 9.53 14.37
N VAL A 67 -12.62 9.13 13.89
CA VAL A 67 -12.82 7.77 13.39
C VAL A 67 -12.01 7.52 12.13
N ALA A 68 -12.00 8.46 11.18
CA ALA A 68 -11.20 8.35 9.96
C ALA A 68 -9.70 8.19 10.27
N LEU A 69 -9.15 9.04 11.16
CA LEU A 69 -7.76 8.95 11.57
C LEU A 69 -7.43 7.59 12.20
N CYS A 70 -8.27 7.12 13.14
CA CYS A 70 -8.05 5.85 13.81
C CYS A 70 -8.16 4.66 12.86
N GLY A 71 -9.14 4.69 11.94
CA GLY A 71 -9.40 3.63 10.97
C GLY A 71 -8.27 3.50 9.96
N VAL A 72 -7.82 4.61 9.37
CA VAL A 72 -6.70 4.62 8.42
C VAL A 72 -5.42 4.12 9.10
N LYS A 73 -5.11 4.60 10.31
CA LYS A 73 -3.93 4.13 11.05
C LYS A 73 -4.01 2.64 11.37
N TYR A 74 -5.17 2.16 11.81
CA TYR A 74 -5.37 0.74 12.08
C TYR A 74 -5.08 -0.11 10.83
N ILE A 75 -5.66 0.25 9.69
CA ILE A 75 -5.44 -0.48 8.43
C ILE A 75 -3.97 -0.42 8.00
N ASN A 76 -3.31 0.74 8.06
CA ASN A 76 -1.90 0.84 7.66
C ASN A 76 -0.98 -0.04 8.51
N TYR A 77 -1.22 -0.14 9.82
CA TYR A 77 -0.45 -1.08 10.64
C TYR A 77 -0.80 -2.55 10.36
N ALA A 78 -2.01 -2.86 9.90
CA ALA A 78 -2.34 -4.21 9.43
C ALA A 78 -1.61 -4.53 8.11
N ILE A 79 -1.47 -3.54 7.22
CA ILE A 79 -0.68 -3.63 5.98
C ILE A 79 0.80 -3.85 6.31
N ASP A 80 1.36 -3.10 7.26
CA ASP A 80 2.74 -3.28 7.71
C ASP A 80 2.98 -4.71 8.24
N ILE A 81 2.03 -5.27 9.01
CA ILE A 81 2.13 -6.66 9.51
C ILE A 81 2.12 -7.65 8.34
N ASP A 82 1.21 -7.47 7.39
CA ASP A 82 1.12 -8.31 6.20
C ASP A 82 2.45 -8.27 5.40
N ALA A 83 3.00 -7.07 5.17
CA ALA A 83 4.27 -6.88 4.50
C ALA A 83 5.45 -7.54 5.25
N ILE A 84 5.44 -7.51 6.58
CA ILE A 84 6.44 -8.21 7.39
C ILE A 84 6.29 -9.73 7.24
N ASN A 85 5.06 -10.28 7.26
CA ASN A 85 4.83 -11.71 7.06
C ASN A 85 5.34 -12.18 5.70
N HIS A 86 5.03 -11.45 4.62
CA HIS A 86 5.56 -11.73 3.27
C HIS A 86 7.08 -11.70 3.20
N ARG A 87 7.73 -10.81 3.97
CA ARG A 87 9.19 -10.72 4.04
C ARG A 87 9.81 -11.86 4.82
N LEU A 88 9.16 -12.34 5.88
CA LEU A 88 9.64 -13.43 6.74
C LEU A 88 9.40 -14.80 6.09
N ASP A 89 8.31 -14.94 5.35
CA ASP A 89 7.95 -16.13 4.61
C ASP A 89 7.47 -15.75 3.21
N SER A 90 8.30 -16.01 2.20
CA SER A 90 7.98 -15.73 0.80
C SER A 90 6.82 -16.56 0.23
N ALA A 91 6.43 -17.65 0.92
CA ALA A 91 5.28 -18.47 0.58
C ALA A 91 3.99 -18.00 1.27
N TYR A 92 4.10 -17.09 2.26
CA TYR A 92 2.93 -16.51 2.90
C TYR A 92 2.05 -15.82 1.86
N GLN A 93 0.74 -16.03 1.98
CA GLN A 93 -0.26 -15.34 1.20
C GLN A 93 -1.31 -14.81 2.16
N THR A 94 -1.69 -13.55 1.99
CA THR A 94 -2.81 -12.97 2.74
C THR A 94 -4.08 -13.76 2.40
N PRO A 95 -4.78 -14.35 3.38
CA PRO A 95 -6.00 -15.10 3.11
C PRO A 95 -7.08 -14.22 2.45
N PHE A 96 -7.87 -14.82 1.55
CA PHE A 96 -8.95 -14.10 0.86
C PHE A 96 -9.94 -13.45 1.84
N GLU A 97 -10.33 -14.15 2.90
CA GLU A 97 -11.23 -13.63 3.94
C GLU A 97 -10.67 -12.35 4.60
N VAL A 98 -9.35 -12.27 4.81
CA VAL A 98 -8.71 -11.05 5.34
C VAL A 98 -8.84 -9.90 4.34
N LYS A 99 -8.64 -10.15 3.03
CA LYS A 99 -8.84 -9.14 1.99
C LYS A 99 -10.30 -8.70 1.87
N GLN A 100 -11.25 -9.62 1.98
CA GLN A 100 -12.68 -9.30 1.94
C GLN A 100 -13.13 -8.49 3.15
N ASN A 101 -12.71 -8.87 4.36
CA ASN A 101 -12.99 -8.12 5.58
C ASN A 101 -12.33 -6.73 5.55
N SER A 102 -11.12 -6.64 5.02
CA SER A 102 -10.41 -5.37 4.83
C SER A 102 -11.14 -4.47 3.83
N PHE A 103 -11.62 -5.02 2.71
CA PHE A 103 -12.44 -4.28 1.75
C PHE A 103 -13.64 -3.63 2.43
N ASN A 104 -14.44 -4.42 3.15
CA ASN A 104 -15.66 -3.93 3.82
C ASN A 104 -15.35 -2.84 4.85
N LEU A 105 -14.26 -3.01 5.62
CA LEU A 105 -13.86 -2.03 6.62
C LEU A 105 -13.36 -0.73 5.98
N ILE A 106 -12.54 -0.82 4.93
CA ILE A 106 -12.05 0.36 4.21
C ILE A 106 -13.19 1.10 3.52
N ASP A 107 -14.13 0.38 2.92
CA ASP A 107 -15.33 0.95 2.30
C ASP A 107 -16.16 1.74 3.32
N ALA A 108 -16.35 1.19 4.53
CA ALA A 108 -17.00 1.91 5.62
C ALA A 108 -16.22 3.17 6.05
N ILE A 109 -14.88 3.09 6.12
CA ILE A 109 -14.03 4.24 6.44
C ILE A 109 -14.08 5.29 5.32
N PHE A 110 -14.13 4.89 4.05
CA PHE A 110 -14.37 5.78 2.91
C PHE A 110 -15.72 6.49 3.05
N GLY A 111 -16.78 5.78 3.45
CA GLY A 111 -18.05 6.42 3.78
C GLY A 111 -17.94 7.48 4.90
N ILE A 112 -17.05 7.29 5.86
CA ILE A 112 -16.80 8.30 6.91
C ILE A 112 -16.01 9.48 6.35
N ILE A 113 -14.91 9.21 5.62
CA ILE A 113 -14.07 10.23 4.98
C ILE A 113 -14.90 11.09 4.01
N SER A 114 -15.84 10.48 3.29
CA SER A 114 -16.68 11.14 2.31
C SER A 114 -17.57 12.24 2.90
N ARG A 115 -17.75 12.26 4.23
CA ARG A 115 -18.55 13.23 5.00
C ARG A 115 -17.69 14.31 5.68
N ILE A 116 -16.37 14.19 5.63
CA ILE A 116 -15.44 15.16 6.21
C ILE A 116 -15.28 16.32 5.24
N LYS A 117 -15.37 17.56 5.76
CA LYS A 117 -15.05 18.75 4.98
C LYS A 117 -13.59 18.70 4.55
N LEU A 118 -13.28 19.03 3.31
CA LEU A 118 -11.92 18.90 2.77
C LEU A 118 -10.88 19.69 3.59
N GLY A 119 -11.22 20.90 4.06
CA GLY A 119 -10.35 21.67 4.95
C GLY A 119 -10.07 20.99 6.31
N ASN A 120 -10.99 20.15 6.79
CA ASN A 120 -10.80 19.33 7.99
C ASN A 120 -10.00 18.06 7.71
N LEU A 121 -10.18 17.46 6.53
CA LEU A 121 -9.38 16.31 6.10
C LEU A 121 -7.89 16.66 6.06
N ILE A 122 -7.53 17.84 5.55
CA ILE A 122 -6.14 18.35 5.53
C ILE A 122 -5.54 18.44 6.94
N LYS A 123 -6.35 18.73 7.98
CA LYS A 123 -5.85 18.83 9.36
C LYS A 123 -5.39 17.49 9.91
N ILE A 124 -6.08 16.40 9.56
CA ILE A 124 -5.76 15.05 10.05
C ILE A 124 -4.84 14.28 9.09
N PHE A 125 -4.86 14.59 7.80
CA PHE A 125 -3.98 14.03 6.79
C PHE A 125 -3.33 15.17 5.99
N PRO A 126 -2.27 15.80 6.51
CA PRO A 126 -1.58 16.87 5.79
C PRO A 126 -1.03 16.36 4.45
N ILE A 127 -1.11 17.21 3.42
CA ILE A 127 -0.59 16.90 2.09
C ILE A 127 0.94 16.86 2.16
N ASP A 128 1.54 15.84 1.55
CA ASP A 128 2.98 15.70 1.42
C ASP A 128 3.56 16.86 0.60
N LYS A 129 4.65 17.46 1.10
CA LYS A 129 5.32 18.61 0.47
C LYS A 129 6.34 18.18 -0.58
N THR A 130 5.88 17.39 -1.55
CA THR A 130 6.62 17.07 -2.77
C THR A 130 6.16 18.02 -3.87
N TYR A 131 7.07 18.50 -4.71
CA TYR A 131 6.80 19.60 -5.65
C TYR A 131 7.27 19.35 -7.10
N ASP A 132 8.00 18.26 -7.33
CA ASP A 132 8.55 17.94 -8.66
C ASP A 132 7.67 16.91 -9.40
N GLY A 133 6.36 16.90 -9.15
CA GLY A 133 5.44 15.89 -9.70
C GLY A 133 5.46 15.86 -11.23
N ASP A 134 5.29 17.02 -11.85
CA ASP A 134 5.28 17.19 -13.31
C ASP A 134 6.53 16.64 -13.99
N LYS A 135 7.70 16.83 -13.37
CA LYS A 135 8.98 16.33 -13.88
C LYS A 135 9.00 14.80 -13.98
N TRP A 136 8.29 14.11 -13.09
CA TRP A 136 8.28 12.65 -12.97
C TRP A 136 6.95 12.02 -13.39
N GLY A 137 6.02 12.81 -13.95
CA GLY A 137 4.67 12.34 -14.29
C GLY A 137 3.89 11.82 -13.08
N CYS A 138 4.14 12.40 -11.89
CA CYS A 138 3.55 11.99 -10.63
C CYS A 138 2.69 13.11 -10.04
N LYS A 139 1.66 12.76 -9.27
CA LYS A 139 0.90 13.74 -8.50
C LYS A 139 1.75 14.28 -7.36
N ASP A 140 1.57 15.56 -7.04
CA ASP A 140 2.33 16.24 -6.00
C ASP A 140 1.43 17.16 -5.14
N TYR A 141 2.08 18.01 -4.34
CA TYR A 141 1.39 18.97 -3.48
C TYR A 141 0.44 19.88 -4.28
N PHE A 142 0.91 20.43 -5.40
CA PHE A 142 0.14 21.40 -6.19
C PHE A 142 -1.04 20.72 -6.87
N PHE A 143 -0.82 19.54 -7.45
CA PHE A 143 -1.90 18.72 -8.00
C PHE A 143 -3.01 18.48 -6.96
N THR A 144 -2.64 18.02 -5.77
CA THR A 144 -3.61 17.75 -4.69
C THR A 144 -4.35 19.02 -4.29
N MET A 145 -3.63 20.15 -4.14
CA MET A 145 -4.25 21.42 -3.76
C MET A 145 -5.24 21.93 -4.81
N ASP A 146 -4.98 21.71 -6.09
CA ASP A 146 -5.87 22.15 -7.16
C ASP A 146 -7.15 21.31 -7.19
N VAL A 147 -7.04 19.98 -7.05
CA VAL A 147 -8.20 19.07 -6.86
C VAL A 147 -9.06 19.50 -5.67
N LEU A 148 -8.43 19.83 -4.53
CA LEU A 148 -9.15 20.25 -3.32
C LEU A 148 -9.83 21.61 -3.47
N LYS A 149 -9.20 22.58 -4.14
CA LYS A 149 -9.78 23.91 -4.40
C LYS A 149 -10.97 23.83 -5.34
N GLU A 150 -10.87 23.02 -6.40
CA GLU A 150 -11.96 22.83 -7.36
C GLU A 150 -13.21 22.28 -6.68
N LYS A 151 -13.04 21.32 -5.75
CA LYS A 151 -14.14 20.73 -4.98
C LYS A 151 -14.67 21.64 -3.85
N GLY A 152 -13.89 22.64 -3.42
CA GLY A 152 -14.23 23.61 -2.38
C GLY A 152 -13.95 23.10 -0.96
N LEU A 153 -13.12 23.82 -0.21
CA LEU A 153 -12.60 23.35 1.09
C LEU A 153 -13.67 23.16 2.19
N ASP A 154 -14.79 23.87 2.10
CA ASP A 154 -15.90 23.77 3.05
C ASP A 154 -16.89 22.63 2.72
N ASN A 155 -16.71 21.98 1.57
CA ASN A 155 -17.53 20.88 1.11
C ASN A 155 -16.97 19.54 1.57
N ALA A 156 -17.83 18.53 1.64
CA ALA A 156 -17.44 17.13 1.70
C ALA A 156 -17.54 16.53 0.29
N VAL A 157 -16.74 15.51 -0.01
CA VAL A 157 -16.66 14.95 -1.37
C VAL A 157 -17.85 14.05 -1.73
N GLY A 158 -18.57 13.52 -0.74
CA GLY A 158 -19.65 12.57 -0.97
C GLY A 158 -19.13 11.17 -1.33
N HIS A 159 -19.98 10.16 -1.15
CA HIS A 159 -19.57 8.75 -1.25
C HIS A 159 -19.03 8.42 -2.65
N ASP A 160 -19.68 8.90 -3.71
CA ASP A 160 -19.31 8.57 -5.08
C ASP A 160 -17.95 9.15 -5.50
N GLY A 161 -17.53 10.26 -4.89
CA GLY A 161 -16.27 10.94 -5.24
C GLY A 161 -15.10 10.63 -4.31
N VAL A 162 -15.30 9.83 -3.25
CA VAL A 162 -14.27 9.62 -2.23
C VAL A 162 -13.07 8.83 -2.75
N PHE A 163 -13.31 7.81 -3.57
CA PHE A 163 -12.23 7.02 -4.15
C PHE A 163 -11.31 7.88 -5.03
N ASP A 164 -11.91 8.67 -5.94
CA ASP A 164 -11.16 9.57 -6.82
C ASP A 164 -10.35 10.59 -6.02
N LEU A 165 -10.95 11.18 -4.98
CA LEU A 165 -10.23 12.07 -4.09
C LEU A 165 -9.04 11.37 -3.43
N MET A 166 -9.22 10.18 -2.86
CA MET A 166 -8.14 9.46 -2.19
C MET A 166 -7.03 9.02 -3.14
N TRP A 167 -7.37 8.70 -4.39
CA TRP A 167 -6.41 8.42 -5.44
C TRP A 167 -5.57 9.66 -5.80
N ASP A 168 -6.19 10.84 -5.77
CA ASP A 168 -5.58 12.13 -6.11
C ASP A 168 -4.88 12.83 -4.94
N TYR A 169 -5.13 12.38 -3.71
CA TYR A 169 -4.64 13.02 -2.49
C TYR A 169 -3.25 12.54 -2.11
N MET A 170 -2.24 13.41 -2.22
CA MET A 170 -0.87 13.08 -1.84
C MET A 170 -0.65 13.13 -0.33
N ASN A 171 -0.92 12.02 0.34
CA ASN A 171 -0.53 11.75 1.71
C ASN A 171 -0.17 10.27 1.84
N ASN A 172 1.00 9.95 2.40
CA ASN A 172 1.48 8.57 2.51
C ASN A 172 0.50 7.61 3.20
N ASP A 173 -0.16 8.04 4.29
CA ASP A 173 -1.10 7.17 5.00
C ASP A 173 -2.33 6.85 4.13
N LEU A 174 -2.92 7.88 3.50
CA LEU A 174 -4.07 7.70 2.61
C LEU A 174 -3.70 6.94 1.33
N ARG A 175 -2.48 7.11 0.83
CA ARG A 175 -1.98 6.42 -0.36
C ARG A 175 -1.84 4.93 -0.10
N GLU A 176 -1.20 4.54 0.99
CA GLU A 176 -1.06 3.13 1.39
C GLU A 176 -2.43 2.48 1.59
N PHE A 177 -3.31 3.17 2.32
CA PHE A 177 -4.69 2.77 2.56
C PHE A 177 -5.48 2.52 1.25
N THR A 178 -5.39 3.46 0.30
CA THR A 178 -6.12 3.40 -0.98
C THR A 178 -5.56 2.33 -1.91
N VAL A 179 -4.23 2.19 -1.99
CA VAL A 179 -3.60 1.12 -2.77
C VAL A 179 -3.99 -0.25 -2.23
N PHE A 180 -4.07 -0.40 -0.91
CA PHE A 180 -4.52 -1.65 -0.31
C PHE A 180 -6.01 -1.94 -0.56
N TYR A 181 -6.87 -0.92 -0.56
CA TYR A 181 -8.27 -1.07 -1.01
C TYR A 181 -8.35 -1.65 -2.43
N MET A 182 -7.57 -1.11 -3.37
CA MET A 182 -7.49 -1.63 -4.74
C MET A 182 -6.96 -3.07 -4.80
N SER A 183 -5.98 -3.41 -3.95
CA SER A 183 -5.52 -4.80 -3.80
C SER A 183 -6.65 -5.73 -3.33
N CYS A 184 -7.48 -5.29 -2.40
CA CYS A 184 -8.64 -6.04 -1.95
C CYS A 184 -9.71 -6.17 -3.06
N MET A 185 -10.01 -5.09 -3.78
CA MET A 185 -10.90 -5.12 -4.95
C MET A 185 -10.42 -6.14 -5.99
N SER A 186 -9.13 -6.13 -6.32
CA SER A 186 -8.54 -7.07 -7.28
C SER A 186 -8.66 -8.52 -6.81
N ALA A 187 -8.48 -8.79 -5.51
CA ALA A 187 -8.67 -10.11 -4.93
C ALA A 187 -10.14 -10.57 -5.04
N MET A 188 -11.11 -9.70 -4.76
CA MET A 188 -12.54 -10.01 -4.94
C MET A 188 -12.90 -10.27 -6.40
N TYR A 189 -12.40 -9.44 -7.31
CA TYR A 189 -12.63 -9.61 -8.75
C TYR A 189 -12.05 -10.93 -9.26
N LYS A 190 -10.82 -11.27 -8.82
CA LYS A 190 -10.21 -12.57 -9.14
C LYS A 190 -11.01 -13.74 -8.59
N GLN A 191 -11.54 -13.63 -7.37
CA GLN A 191 -12.40 -14.67 -6.79
C GLN A 191 -13.68 -14.91 -7.62
N GLN A 192 -14.23 -13.86 -8.22
CA GLN A 192 -15.46 -13.93 -9.02
C GLN A 192 -15.22 -14.39 -10.46
N THR A 193 -14.12 -13.95 -11.07
CA THR A 193 -13.89 -14.10 -12.52
C THR A 193 -12.78 -15.10 -12.86
N GLY A 194 -11.96 -15.49 -11.88
CA GLY A 194 -10.74 -16.28 -12.08
C GLY A 194 -9.51 -15.47 -12.50
N VAL A 195 -9.70 -14.21 -12.92
CA VAL A 195 -8.66 -13.35 -13.54
C VAL A 195 -8.43 -12.10 -12.69
N GLY A 196 -7.18 -11.63 -12.56
CA GLY A 196 -6.90 -10.39 -11.83
C GLY A 196 -7.34 -9.13 -12.57
N MET A 197 -7.64 -8.03 -11.87
CA MET A 197 -8.00 -6.76 -12.55
C MET A 197 -6.90 -6.24 -13.48
N ALA A 198 -5.64 -6.31 -13.05
CA ALA A 198 -4.50 -5.88 -13.87
C ALA A 198 -4.28 -6.80 -15.07
N GLU A 199 -4.52 -8.11 -14.90
CA GLU A 199 -4.44 -9.08 -15.99
C GLU A 199 -5.51 -8.80 -17.04
N LYS A 200 -6.75 -8.59 -16.60
CA LYS A 200 -7.85 -8.20 -17.49
C LYS A 200 -7.59 -6.89 -18.22
N PHE A 201 -7.06 -5.88 -17.52
CA PHE A 201 -6.65 -4.62 -18.14
C PHE A 201 -5.61 -4.84 -19.23
N CYS A 202 -4.58 -5.66 -18.97
CA CYS A 202 -3.55 -5.95 -19.95
C CYS A 202 -4.14 -6.66 -21.19
N GLU A 203 -4.99 -7.68 -20.98
CA GLU A 203 -5.68 -8.37 -22.07
C GLU A 203 -6.49 -7.40 -22.95
N ASP A 204 -7.29 -6.53 -22.32
CA ASP A 204 -8.17 -5.57 -23.02
C ASP A 204 -7.37 -4.51 -23.81
N ASN A 205 -6.12 -4.27 -23.42
CA ASN A 205 -5.22 -3.33 -24.09
C ASN A 205 -4.16 -4.01 -24.99
N GLY A 206 -4.29 -5.33 -25.21
CA GLY A 206 -3.33 -6.08 -26.04
C GLY A 206 -1.92 -6.17 -25.45
N ILE A 207 -1.79 -6.01 -24.13
CA ILE A 207 -0.53 -6.12 -23.40
C ILE A 207 -0.36 -7.59 -22.96
N GLY A 208 0.73 -8.22 -23.40
CA GLY A 208 1.08 -9.59 -23.00
C GLY A 208 1.37 -9.71 -21.51
N THR A 209 0.78 -10.71 -20.86
CA THR A 209 1.01 -11.05 -19.45
C THR A 209 1.59 -12.45 -19.32
N TYR A 210 2.35 -12.67 -18.23
CA TYR A 210 2.97 -13.95 -17.94
C TYR A 210 2.67 -14.37 -16.51
N THR A 211 2.34 -15.64 -16.32
CA THR A 211 2.21 -16.28 -15.01
C THR A 211 3.51 -17.00 -14.67
N MET A 212 4.05 -16.71 -13.49
CA MET A 212 5.26 -17.37 -13.00
C MET A 212 4.89 -18.50 -12.03
N ASP A 213 5.11 -19.73 -12.47
CA ASP A 213 5.08 -20.91 -11.61
C ASP A 213 6.45 -21.02 -10.91
N ARG A 214 6.48 -20.59 -9.64
CA ARG A 214 7.71 -20.60 -8.84
C ARG A 214 8.13 -22.00 -8.41
N GLU A 215 7.19 -22.94 -8.27
CA GLU A 215 7.50 -24.30 -7.84
C GLU A 215 8.25 -25.05 -8.94
N ASN A 216 7.80 -24.90 -10.19
CA ASN A 216 8.41 -25.57 -11.34
C ASN A 216 9.42 -24.69 -12.10
N GLY A 217 9.55 -23.42 -11.72
CA GLY A 217 10.46 -22.47 -12.36
C GLY A 217 10.06 -22.17 -13.81
N LEU A 218 8.76 -22.01 -14.07
CA LEU A 218 8.20 -21.79 -15.40
C LEU A 218 7.59 -20.39 -15.53
N LEU A 219 7.71 -19.82 -16.72
CA LEU A 219 6.95 -18.67 -17.18
C LEU A 219 5.96 -19.15 -18.23
N ILE A 220 4.69 -18.85 -18.02
CA ILE A 220 3.60 -19.22 -18.91
C ILE A 220 3.08 -17.92 -19.51
N ASP A 221 3.12 -17.79 -20.83
CA ASP A 221 2.48 -16.69 -21.54
C ASP A 221 0.95 -16.85 -21.46
N ASN A 222 0.25 -15.86 -20.92
CA ASN A 222 -1.19 -15.96 -20.68
C ASN A 222 -2.04 -15.81 -21.97
N GLN A 223 -1.45 -15.35 -23.09
CA GLN A 223 -2.13 -15.22 -24.38
C GLN A 223 -1.92 -16.45 -25.27
N SER A 224 -0.68 -16.92 -25.39
CA SER A 224 -0.30 -18.03 -26.27
C SER A 224 -0.29 -19.39 -25.56
N GLY A 225 -0.22 -19.41 -24.22
CA GLY A 225 0.00 -20.62 -23.44
C GLY A 225 1.43 -21.17 -23.55
N GLU A 226 2.35 -20.44 -24.20
CA GLU A 226 3.74 -20.88 -24.35
C GLU A 226 4.44 -20.93 -23.00
N ILE A 227 5.19 -22.01 -22.78
CA ILE A 227 5.90 -22.27 -21.52
C ILE A 227 7.40 -22.08 -21.75
N ALA A 228 7.99 -21.12 -21.05
CA ALA A 228 9.43 -20.91 -20.99
C ALA A 228 9.96 -21.35 -19.62
N LYS A 229 11.11 -22.03 -19.59
CA LYS A 229 11.84 -22.26 -18.33
C LYS A 229 12.49 -20.96 -17.89
N MET A 230 12.38 -20.65 -16.61
CA MET A 230 13.12 -19.54 -16.03
C MET A 230 14.62 -19.81 -16.14
N SER A 231 15.31 -18.93 -16.86
CA SER A 231 16.76 -18.91 -16.89
C SER A 231 17.28 -18.38 -15.56
N ASN A 232 17.99 -19.21 -14.79
CA ASN A 232 18.75 -18.77 -13.61
C ASN A 232 19.95 -17.86 -13.96
N LYS A 233 20.19 -17.56 -15.24
CA LYS A 233 21.24 -16.62 -15.63
C LYS A 233 20.75 -15.18 -15.54
N PRO A 234 21.47 -14.31 -14.82
CA PRO A 234 21.29 -12.87 -14.93
C PRO A 234 21.42 -12.43 -16.39
N SER A 235 20.55 -11.53 -16.82
CA SER A 235 20.48 -11.02 -18.22
C SER A 235 21.80 -10.40 -18.73
N PHE A 236 22.74 -10.09 -17.85
CA PHE A 236 24.05 -9.50 -18.19
C PHE A 236 25.17 -10.52 -18.48
N MET A 237 24.95 -11.84 -18.35
CA MET A 237 25.94 -12.85 -18.70
C MET A 237 25.67 -13.47 -20.08
N GLN A 238 26.27 -12.89 -21.12
CA GLN A 238 26.39 -13.54 -22.43
C GLN A 238 27.62 -14.45 -22.46
N ILE A 239 27.45 -15.70 -22.91
CA ILE A 239 28.59 -16.55 -23.27
C ILE A 239 29.13 -16.03 -24.61
N VAL A 240 30.31 -15.42 -24.58
CA VAL A 240 31.08 -15.17 -25.79
C VAL A 240 31.60 -16.52 -26.28
N LYS A 241 31.18 -16.92 -27.49
CA LYS A 241 31.76 -18.07 -28.20
C LYS A 241 33.07 -17.68 -28.86
#